data_AF-A0A7X9IH77-F1
#
_entry.id   AF-A0A7X9IH77-F1
#
_cell.length_a   1.000
_cell.length_b   1.000
_cell.length_c   1.000
_cell.angle_alpha   90.00
_cell.angle_beta   90.00
_cell.angle_gamma   90.00
#
_symmetry.space_group_name_H-M   'P 1'
#
loop_
_entity.id
_entity.type
_entity.pdbx_description
1 polymer ?
#
loop_
_entity_poly.entity_id
_entity_poly.type
_entity_poly.pdbx_seq_one_letter_code
_entity_poly.pdbx_strand_id
1 'polypeptide(L)'
;MTYSDTVETTAQRGDAGWEIAASLPVKRPQITFADLVECNCIPGISVVHHRDLFAEAGGMDATLEALFDFDLWRRLAVRTEPYHVSYATAEHFLRPSADTAGAGQITNLHRADRRRYVWNVCRIVRKPLPDAVRPEWKRAQDQARRKVQALFLMAQGDHHARLGDHRRAAACHRLAAGMGLNLCRELMRPHGNGEARP
;
A
#
# COMPACT_ATOMS: atom_id res chain seq x y z
N MET A 1 12.13 -0.97 -13.28
CA MET A 1 10.88 -0.21 -13.44
C MET A 1 11.19 1.24 -13.17
N THR A 2 10.54 2.18 -13.82
CA THR A 2 10.80 3.61 -13.66
C THR A 2 9.51 4.31 -13.31
N TYR A 3 9.56 5.27 -12.40
CA TYR A 3 8.43 6.11 -12.06
C TYR A 3 8.86 7.56 -11.96
N SER A 4 7.90 8.45 -12.17
CA SER A 4 8.19 9.88 -12.19
C SER A 4 7.41 10.66 -11.15
N ASP A 5 7.77 11.92 -10.99
CA ASP A 5 6.92 12.91 -10.34
C ASP A 5 5.58 13.05 -11.08
N THR A 6 4.59 13.62 -10.41
CA THR A 6 3.24 13.85 -10.98
C THR A 6 2.79 15.28 -10.74
N VAL A 7 1.75 15.71 -11.45
CA VAL A 7 0.98 16.91 -11.12
C VAL A 7 -0.39 16.47 -10.61
N GLU A 8 -0.82 16.96 -9.46
CA GLU A 8 -2.18 16.77 -8.95
C GLU A 8 -3.03 17.99 -9.32
N THR A 9 -4.05 17.76 -10.13
CA THR A 9 -4.93 18.81 -10.64
C THR A 9 -6.34 18.62 -10.10
N THR A 10 -6.85 19.63 -9.41
CA THR A 10 -8.24 19.65 -8.93
C THR A 10 -9.08 20.43 -9.94
N ALA A 11 -10.07 19.77 -10.52
CA ALA A 11 -11.03 20.39 -11.41
C ALA A 11 -12.38 20.54 -10.68
N GLN A 12 -13.04 21.68 -10.86
CA GLN A 12 -14.37 21.97 -10.33
C GLN A 12 -15.33 22.19 -11.49
N ARG A 13 -16.62 21.95 -11.24
CA ARG A 13 -17.65 22.16 -12.24
C ARG A 13 -18.28 23.54 -12.04
N GLY A 14 -18.05 24.44 -12.99
CA GLY A 14 -18.69 25.73 -13.10
C GLY A 14 -19.81 25.74 -14.16
N ASP A 15 -20.39 26.92 -14.37
CA ASP A 15 -21.51 27.12 -15.32
C ASP A 15 -21.10 26.87 -16.77
N ALA A 16 -19.83 27.13 -17.12
CA ALA A 16 -19.27 26.95 -18.45
C ALA A 16 -18.62 25.57 -18.68
N GLY A 17 -18.55 24.69 -17.67
CA GLY A 17 -17.93 23.38 -17.77
C GLY A 17 -16.96 23.06 -16.63
N TRP A 18 -15.92 22.28 -16.93
CA TRP A 18 -14.86 21.97 -15.96
C TRP A 18 -13.80 23.07 -15.97
N GLU A 19 -13.49 23.59 -14.79
CA GLU A 19 -12.47 24.61 -14.58
C GLU A 19 -11.38 24.07 -13.65
N ILE A 20 -10.11 24.37 -13.95
CA ILE A 20 -9.00 23.97 -13.10
C ILE A 20 -8.95 24.90 -11.89
N ALA A 21 -9.21 24.36 -10.71
CA ALA A 21 -9.16 25.10 -9.45
C ALA A 21 -7.75 25.14 -8.85
N ALA A 22 -6.97 24.06 -9.02
CA ALA A 22 -5.59 23.98 -8.56
C ALA A 22 -4.79 22.97 -9.39
N SER A 23 -3.49 23.21 -9.54
CA SER A 23 -2.53 22.29 -10.16
C SER A 23 -1.23 22.33 -9.37
N LEU A 24 -0.87 21.21 -8.74
CA LEU A 24 0.21 21.13 -7.76
C LEU A 24 1.22 20.05 -8.16
N PRO A 25 2.51 20.41 -8.36
CA PRO A 25 3.56 19.42 -8.55
C PRO A 25 3.73 18.56 -7.29
N VAL A 26 3.78 17.24 -7.49
CA VAL A 26 4.02 16.24 -6.45
C VAL A 26 5.35 15.56 -6.74
N LYS A 27 6.36 15.98 -5.98
CA LYS A 27 7.69 15.36 -6.00
C LYS A 27 7.69 14.08 -5.19
N ARG A 28 8.39 13.06 -5.70
CA ARG A 28 8.60 11.79 -5.00
C ARG A 28 10.08 11.62 -4.67
N PRO A 29 10.42 10.96 -3.56
CA PRO A 29 11.79 10.53 -3.32
C PRO A 29 12.09 9.28 -4.17
N GLN A 30 13.36 8.89 -4.20
CA GLN A 30 13.75 7.55 -4.62
C GLN A 30 13.13 6.51 -3.67
N ILE A 31 12.38 5.57 -4.22
CA ILE A 31 11.61 4.54 -3.54
C ILE A 31 12.37 3.23 -3.69
N THR A 32 12.44 2.48 -2.58
CA THR A 32 13.05 1.16 -2.54
C THR A 32 11.98 0.08 -2.39
N PHE A 33 12.39 -1.19 -2.51
CA PHE A 33 11.49 -2.29 -2.14
C PHE A 33 10.97 -2.18 -0.70
N ALA A 34 11.81 -1.74 0.25
CA ALA A 34 11.42 -1.63 1.66
C ALA A 34 10.24 -0.68 1.89
N ASP A 35 10.18 0.43 1.13
CA ASP A 35 9.06 1.37 1.18
C ASP A 35 7.76 0.73 0.66
N LEU A 36 7.88 -0.04 -0.43
CA LEU A 36 6.76 -0.74 -1.09
C LEU A 36 6.29 -1.96 -0.29
N VAL A 37 7.06 -2.44 0.69
CA VAL A 37 6.57 -3.52 1.56
C VAL A 37 5.30 -3.09 2.29
N GLU A 38 5.22 -1.84 2.74
CA GLU A 38 4.13 -1.34 3.58
C GLU A 38 3.27 -0.24 2.94
N CYS A 39 3.79 0.49 1.94
CA CYS A 39 3.14 1.71 1.45
C CYS A 39 2.96 1.71 -0.08
N ASN A 40 1.75 2.06 -0.53
CA ASN A 40 1.50 2.35 -1.95
C ASN A 40 1.96 3.78 -2.28
N CYS A 41 3.27 3.97 -2.42
CA CYS A 41 3.89 5.28 -2.56
C CYS A 41 4.14 5.72 -4.02
N ILE A 42 3.83 4.86 -5.00
CA ILE A 42 4.01 5.14 -6.44
C ILE A 42 2.64 5.19 -7.14
N PRO A 43 2.20 6.34 -7.66
CA PRO A 43 0.96 6.45 -8.42
C PRO A 43 1.03 5.61 -9.70
N GLY A 44 -0.01 4.81 -9.98
CA GLY A 44 0.03 3.90 -11.14
C GLY A 44 0.19 4.59 -12.50
N ILE A 45 -0.27 5.85 -12.63
CA ILE A 45 -0.20 6.62 -13.88
C ILE A 45 1.22 7.11 -14.24
N SER A 46 2.18 7.07 -13.31
CA SER A 46 3.53 7.59 -13.52
C SER A 46 4.59 6.51 -13.74
N VAL A 47 4.18 5.25 -13.91
CA VAL A 47 5.09 4.11 -14.00
C VAL A 47 5.22 3.60 -15.43
N VAL A 48 6.47 3.32 -15.81
CA VAL A 48 6.81 2.51 -16.98
C VAL A 48 7.66 1.32 -16.56
N HIS A 49 7.49 0.19 -17.23
CA HIS A 49 8.26 -1.01 -16.98
C HIS A 49 8.54 -1.77 -18.27
N HIS A 50 9.59 -2.58 -18.27
CA HIS A 50 9.87 -3.48 -19.38
C HIS A 50 8.75 -4.52 -19.50
N ARG A 51 8.47 -4.97 -20.72
CA ARG A 51 7.44 -6.00 -20.98
C ARG A 51 7.79 -7.31 -20.30
N ASP A 52 9.04 -7.76 -20.44
CA ASP A 52 9.48 -9.04 -19.89
C ASP A 52 9.40 -9.06 -18.36
N LEU A 53 9.74 -7.94 -17.73
CA LEU A 53 9.62 -7.78 -16.28
C LEU A 53 8.16 -7.91 -15.81
N PHE A 54 7.19 -7.41 -16.57
CA PHE A 54 5.76 -7.57 -16.26
C PHE A 54 5.30 -9.03 -16.38
N ALA A 55 5.78 -9.73 -17.41
CA ALA A 55 5.51 -11.16 -17.60
C ALA A 55 6.10 -11.98 -16.46
N GLU A 56 7.37 -11.74 -16.10
CA GLU A 56 8.05 -12.41 -14.98
C GLU A 56 7.40 -12.13 -13.63
N ALA A 57 6.83 -10.93 -13.45
CA ALA A 57 6.08 -10.57 -12.24
C ALA A 57 4.72 -11.28 -12.17
N GLY A 58 4.20 -11.82 -13.27
CA GLY A 58 2.90 -12.48 -13.34
C GLY A 58 1.73 -11.53 -13.63
N GLY A 59 1.99 -10.36 -14.21
CA GLY A 59 0.96 -9.41 -14.65
C GLY A 59 0.10 -8.80 -13.54
N MET A 60 -1.10 -8.33 -13.88
CA MET A 60 -2.05 -7.76 -12.91
C MET A 60 -2.89 -8.86 -12.25
N ASP A 61 -3.10 -8.76 -10.94
CA ASP A 61 -4.02 -9.66 -10.23
C ASP A 61 -5.45 -9.11 -10.29
N ALA A 62 -6.22 -9.59 -11.26
CA ALA A 62 -7.61 -9.20 -11.49
C ALA A 62 -8.57 -9.62 -10.37
N THR A 63 -8.13 -10.44 -9.42
CA THR A 63 -8.96 -10.86 -8.29
C THR A 63 -8.91 -9.87 -7.12
N LEU A 64 -8.07 -8.83 -7.18
CA LEU A 64 -8.00 -7.75 -6.19
C LEU A 64 -9.09 -6.70 -6.45
N GLU A 65 -9.70 -6.19 -5.37
CA GLU A 65 -10.76 -5.18 -5.47
C GLU A 65 -10.22 -3.74 -5.50
N ALA A 66 -9.00 -3.56 -5.01
CA ALA A 66 -8.29 -2.29 -4.94
C ALA A 66 -6.78 -2.55 -4.91
N LEU A 67 -5.96 -1.50 -5.04
CA LEU A 67 -4.50 -1.59 -4.86
C LEU A 67 -3.83 -2.62 -5.78
N PHE A 68 -4.38 -2.82 -6.97
CA PHE A 68 -3.82 -3.72 -7.98
C PHE A 68 -2.46 -3.23 -8.49
N ASP A 69 -2.27 -1.91 -8.52
CA ASP A 69 -1.03 -1.23 -8.84
C ASP A 69 0.01 -1.46 -7.74
N PHE A 70 -0.36 -1.26 -6.47
CA PHE A 70 0.50 -1.54 -5.32
C PHE A 70 1.03 -2.98 -5.34
N ASP A 71 0.14 -3.94 -5.59
CA ASP A 71 0.51 -5.34 -5.72
C ASP A 71 1.54 -5.58 -6.83
N LEU A 72 1.35 -4.97 -8.00
CA LEU A 72 2.27 -5.06 -9.11
C LEU A 72 3.62 -4.40 -8.78
N TRP A 73 3.63 -3.18 -8.24
CA TRP A 73 4.86 -2.45 -7.91
C TRP A 73 5.75 -3.23 -6.96
N ARG A 74 5.15 -3.87 -5.97
CA ARG A 74 5.88 -4.77 -5.05
C ARG A 74 6.54 -5.92 -5.79
N ARG A 75 5.81 -6.61 -6.66
CA ARG A 75 6.33 -7.76 -7.41
C ARG A 75 7.41 -7.37 -8.41
N LEU A 76 7.30 -6.19 -9.02
CA LEU A 76 8.32 -5.64 -9.92
C LEU A 76 9.57 -5.21 -9.11
N ALA A 77 9.39 -4.51 -8.00
CA ALA A 77 10.48 -3.98 -7.17
C ALA A 77 11.36 -5.05 -6.52
N VAL A 78 10.87 -6.29 -6.38
CA VAL A 78 11.70 -7.42 -5.93
C VAL A 78 12.67 -7.89 -7.02
N ARG A 79 12.34 -7.69 -8.29
CA ARG A 79 13.12 -8.15 -9.44
C ARG A 79 14.06 -7.09 -9.99
N THR A 80 13.78 -5.81 -9.71
CA THR A 80 14.58 -4.67 -10.15
C THR A 80 14.43 -3.55 -9.15
N GLU A 81 15.48 -2.75 -8.96
CA GLU A 81 15.34 -1.51 -8.21
C GLU A 81 14.41 -0.56 -8.99
N PRO A 82 13.42 0.07 -8.33
CA PRO A 82 12.69 1.19 -8.92
C PRO A 82 13.66 2.34 -9.22
N TYR A 83 13.48 3.06 -10.32
CA TYR A 83 14.26 4.25 -10.63
C TYR A 83 13.35 5.48 -10.70
N HIS A 84 13.70 6.51 -9.94
CA HIS A 84 12.96 7.77 -9.92
C HIS A 84 13.43 8.72 -11.02
N VAL A 85 12.47 9.31 -11.73
CA VAL A 85 12.69 10.44 -12.64
C VAL A 85 12.09 11.69 -12.00
N SER A 86 12.95 12.65 -11.65
CA SER A 86 12.59 13.94 -11.03
C SER A 86 11.98 14.95 -12.02
N TYR A 87 11.07 14.46 -12.85
CA TYR A 87 10.32 15.23 -13.84
C TYR A 87 8.88 14.76 -13.84
N ALA A 88 7.93 15.69 -13.90
CA ALA A 88 6.52 15.33 -13.94
C ALA A 88 6.15 14.81 -15.33
N THR A 89 5.77 13.54 -15.44
CA THR A 89 5.35 12.93 -16.73
C THR A 89 3.86 12.59 -16.79
N ALA A 90 3.15 12.74 -15.67
CA ALA A 90 1.72 12.43 -15.58
C ALA A 90 0.98 13.48 -14.74
N GLU A 91 -0.27 13.72 -15.12
CA GLU A 91 -1.21 14.60 -14.42
C GLU A 91 -2.40 13.78 -13.91
N HIS A 92 -2.66 13.88 -12.61
CA HIS A 92 -3.75 13.20 -11.93
C HIS A 92 -4.89 14.18 -11.64
N PHE A 93 -6.05 13.94 -12.22
CA PHE A 93 -7.24 14.74 -11.98
C PHE A 93 -8.02 14.24 -10.77
N LEU A 94 -8.05 15.04 -9.71
CA LEU A 94 -8.82 14.79 -8.50
C LEU A 94 -10.27 15.26 -8.71
N ARG A 95 -11.22 14.35 -8.50
CA ARG A 95 -12.64 14.71 -8.45
C ARG A 95 -12.97 15.31 -7.08
N PRO A 96 -13.68 16.44 -7.00
CA PRO A 96 -14.01 17.09 -5.73
C PRO A 96 -15.14 16.41 -4.94
N SER A 97 -15.73 15.30 -5.42
CA SER A 97 -16.96 14.76 -4.83
C SER A 97 -16.71 13.84 -3.61
N ALA A 98 -17.66 13.85 -2.68
CA ALA A 98 -17.65 13.09 -1.41
C ALA A 98 -18.49 11.79 -1.47
N ASP A 99 -19.20 11.56 -2.58
CA ASP A 99 -20.01 10.38 -2.85
C ASP A 99 -19.19 9.25 -3.50
N THR A 100 -19.66 8.01 -3.29
CA THR A 100 -19.15 6.64 -3.60
C THR A 100 -17.73 6.39 -4.15
N ALA A 101 -17.14 7.28 -4.96
CA ALA A 101 -15.73 7.36 -5.33
C ALA A 101 -15.17 8.73 -4.88
N GLY A 102 -14.80 8.83 -3.60
CA GLY A 102 -14.44 10.12 -2.96
C GLY A 102 -13.23 10.84 -3.58
N ALA A 103 -12.88 12.00 -3.00
CA ALA A 103 -11.76 12.88 -3.40
C ALA A 103 -10.47 12.15 -3.87
N GLY A 104 -10.37 11.88 -5.17
CA GLY A 104 -9.18 11.27 -5.78
C GLY A 104 -9.04 9.75 -5.64
N GLN A 105 -10.10 8.99 -5.33
CA GLN A 105 -10.05 7.53 -5.18
C GLN A 105 -11.12 6.83 -6.03
N ILE A 106 -10.73 5.79 -6.78
CA ILE A 106 -11.62 5.08 -7.71
C ILE A 106 -12.72 4.28 -6.97
N THR A 107 -12.41 3.64 -5.84
CA THR A 107 -13.34 2.70 -5.18
C THR A 107 -13.82 3.12 -3.79
N ASN A 108 -13.15 4.09 -3.15
CA ASN A 108 -13.39 4.53 -1.76
C ASN A 108 -13.48 3.36 -0.73
N LEU A 109 -12.92 2.19 -1.07
CA LEU A 109 -13.15 0.94 -0.34
C LEU A 109 -12.62 1.03 1.10
N HIS A 110 -11.55 1.78 1.35
CA HIS A 110 -10.99 1.99 2.68
C HIS A 110 -11.97 2.67 3.65
N ARG A 111 -12.84 3.54 3.14
CA ARG A 111 -13.90 4.21 3.93
C ARG A 111 -15.17 3.39 3.95
N ALA A 112 -15.61 2.90 2.78
CA ALA A 112 -16.88 2.19 2.64
C ALA A 112 -16.89 0.83 3.35
N ASP A 113 -15.82 0.05 3.23
CA ASP A 113 -15.65 -1.23 3.90
C ASP A 113 -14.18 -1.46 4.26
N ARG A 114 -13.79 -0.88 5.41
CA ARG A 114 -12.44 -1.03 5.97
C ARG A 114 -12.02 -2.49 6.10
N ARG A 115 -12.94 -3.41 6.41
CA ARG A 115 -12.60 -4.83 6.55
C ARG A 115 -12.18 -5.42 5.20
N ARG A 116 -12.99 -5.21 4.15
CA ARG A 116 -12.65 -5.66 2.79
C ARG A 116 -11.37 -5.02 2.29
N TYR A 117 -11.19 -3.73 2.54
CA TYR A 117 -9.95 -3.02 2.18
C TYR A 117 -8.72 -3.66 2.83
N VAL A 118 -8.72 -3.86 4.15
CA VAL A 118 -7.55 -4.44 4.84
C VAL A 118 -7.38 -5.93 4.48
N TRP A 119 -8.47 -6.66 4.23
CA TRP A 119 -8.39 -8.02 3.67
C TRP A 119 -7.67 -8.04 2.31
N ASN A 120 -7.98 -7.09 1.44
CA ASN A 120 -7.29 -6.93 0.17
C ASN A 120 -5.79 -6.67 0.38
N VAL A 121 -5.41 -5.81 1.34
CA VAL A 121 -4.00 -5.60 1.72
C VAL A 121 -3.37 -6.88 2.27
N CYS A 122 -4.06 -7.67 3.11
CA CYS A 122 -3.57 -8.97 3.58
C CYS A 122 -3.20 -9.89 2.42
N ARG A 123 -4.03 -9.95 1.38
CA ARG A 123 -3.77 -10.79 0.20
C ARG A 123 -2.50 -10.34 -0.52
N ILE A 124 -2.32 -9.03 -0.70
CA ILE A 124 -1.13 -8.44 -1.34
C ILE A 124 0.14 -8.78 -0.55
N VAL A 125 0.17 -8.50 0.76
CA VAL A 125 1.38 -8.74 1.57
C VAL A 125 1.63 -10.22 1.87
N ARG A 126 0.67 -11.11 1.64
CA ARG A 126 0.89 -12.55 1.79
C ARG A 126 1.49 -13.20 0.55
N LYS A 127 1.49 -12.52 -0.60
CA LYS A 127 2.13 -13.07 -1.80
C LYS A 127 3.59 -13.42 -1.50
N PRO A 128 4.08 -14.57 -1.98
CA PRO A 128 5.44 -14.99 -1.75
C PRO A 128 6.41 -14.03 -2.45
N LEU A 129 7.55 -13.79 -1.82
CA LEU A 129 8.70 -13.25 -2.52
C LEU A 129 9.42 -14.41 -3.24
N PRO A 130 10.15 -14.16 -4.34
CA PRO A 130 11.09 -15.12 -4.91
C PRO A 130 12.07 -15.67 -3.87
N ASP A 131 12.61 -16.86 -4.10
CA ASP A 131 13.49 -17.53 -3.14
C ASP A 131 14.80 -16.77 -2.89
N ALA A 132 15.32 -16.10 -3.93
CA ALA A 132 16.56 -15.34 -3.90
C ALA A 132 16.36 -13.86 -3.52
N VAL A 133 15.70 -13.59 -2.39
CA VAL A 133 15.56 -12.23 -1.85
C VAL A 133 16.50 -11.95 -0.68
N ARG A 134 16.85 -10.67 -0.51
CA ARG A 134 17.71 -10.24 0.57
C ARG A 134 17.05 -10.51 1.94
N PRO A 135 17.78 -11.00 2.97
CA PRO A 135 17.20 -11.35 4.27
C PRO A 135 16.44 -10.19 4.96
N GLU A 136 16.91 -8.97 4.80
CA GLU A 136 16.24 -7.76 5.29
C GLU A 136 14.87 -7.53 4.66
N TRP A 137 14.70 -7.85 3.38
CA TRP A 137 13.41 -7.74 2.68
C TRP A 137 12.41 -8.78 3.17
N LYS A 138 12.88 -10.00 3.42
CA LYS A 138 12.05 -11.05 4.03
C LYS A 138 11.58 -10.65 5.44
N ARG A 139 12.49 -10.10 6.26
CA ARG A 139 12.14 -9.59 7.59
C ARG A 139 11.12 -8.45 7.53
N ALA A 140 11.33 -7.47 6.65
CA ALA A 140 10.38 -6.39 6.43
C ALA A 140 9.00 -6.92 5.99
N GLN A 141 8.98 -7.88 5.06
CA GLN A 141 7.76 -8.52 4.58
C GLN A 141 7.00 -9.23 5.72
N ASP A 142 7.70 -9.94 6.59
CA ASP A 142 7.08 -10.66 7.71
C ASP A 142 6.55 -9.70 8.78
N GLN A 143 7.25 -8.59 9.05
CA GLN A 143 6.75 -7.52 9.91
C GLN A 143 5.48 -6.88 9.33
N ALA A 144 5.49 -6.55 8.04
CA ALA A 144 4.33 -6.00 7.35
C ALA A 144 3.13 -6.96 7.37
N ARG A 145 3.36 -8.26 7.14
CA ARG A 145 2.31 -9.29 7.26
C ARG A 145 1.67 -9.29 8.65
N ARG A 146 2.47 -9.23 9.71
CA ARG A 146 1.96 -9.19 11.10
C ARG A 146 1.18 -7.89 11.37
N LYS A 147 1.71 -6.74 10.94
CA LYS A 147 1.06 -5.44 11.07
C LYS A 147 -0.31 -5.41 10.37
N VAL A 148 -0.35 -5.80 9.10
CA VAL A 148 -1.59 -5.84 8.31
C VAL A 148 -2.57 -6.86 8.87
N GLN A 149 -2.09 -8.02 9.36
CA GLN A 149 -2.94 -9.00 10.04
C GLN A 149 -3.59 -8.45 11.32
N ALA A 150 -2.84 -7.70 12.13
CA ALA A 150 -3.39 -7.03 13.31
C ALA A 150 -4.46 -6.00 12.90
N LEU A 151 -4.21 -5.19 11.87
CA LEU A 151 -5.20 -4.24 11.32
C LEU A 151 -6.46 -4.94 10.82
N PHE A 152 -6.33 -6.12 10.17
CA PHE A 152 -7.47 -6.90 9.72
C PHE A 152 -8.31 -7.41 10.89
N LEU A 153 -7.65 -7.92 11.94
CA LEU A 153 -8.33 -8.35 13.16
C LEU A 153 -9.05 -7.20 13.85
N MET A 154 -8.45 -5.99 13.88
CA MET A 154 -9.15 -4.80 14.38
C MET A 154 -10.41 -4.52 13.56
N ALA A 155 -10.30 -4.47 12.23
CA ALA A 155 -11.43 -4.20 11.35
C ALA A 155 -12.53 -5.27 11.46
N GLN A 156 -12.16 -6.54 11.69
CA GLN A 156 -13.09 -7.63 11.99
C GLN A 156 -13.78 -7.45 13.35
N GLY A 157 -13.03 -7.06 14.38
CA GLY A 157 -13.59 -6.76 15.69
C GLY A 157 -14.64 -5.64 15.62
N ASP A 158 -14.33 -4.56 14.91
CA ASP A 158 -15.25 -3.43 14.69
C ASP A 158 -16.53 -3.88 13.95
N HIS A 159 -16.37 -4.76 12.96
CA HIS A 159 -17.52 -5.34 12.24
C HIS A 159 -18.40 -6.18 13.16
N HIS A 160 -17.84 -7.09 13.96
CA HIS A 160 -18.61 -7.89 14.91
C HIS A 160 -19.29 -7.04 15.97
N ALA A 161 -18.64 -6.00 16.47
CA ALA A 161 -19.22 -5.06 17.43
C ALA A 161 -20.47 -4.36 16.87
N ARG A 162 -20.42 -3.92 15.60
CA ARG A 162 -21.59 -3.33 14.91
C ARG A 162 -22.75 -4.30 14.73
N LEU A 163 -22.49 -5.60 14.67
CA LEU A 163 -23.52 -6.65 14.58
C LEU A 163 -24.02 -7.11 15.97
N GLY A 164 -23.52 -6.53 17.06
CA GLY A 164 -23.87 -6.93 18.43
C GLY A 164 -23.17 -8.20 18.95
N ASP A 165 -22.24 -8.79 18.19
CA ASP A 165 -21.45 -9.95 18.61
C ASP A 165 -20.23 -9.51 19.42
N HIS A 166 -20.47 -9.05 20.66
CA HIS A 166 -19.44 -8.52 21.54
C HIS A 166 -18.38 -9.55 21.93
N ARG A 167 -18.75 -10.84 21.99
CA ARG A 167 -17.80 -11.92 22.32
C ARG A 167 -16.77 -12.09 21.20
N ARG A 168 -17.20 -12.15 19.94
CA ARG A 168 -16.25 -12.22 18.81
C ARG A 168 -15.47 -10.92 18.64
N ALA A 169 -16.11 -9.77 18.83
CA ALA A 169 -15.42 -8.48 18.79
C ALA A 169 -14.24 -8.44 19.76
N ALA A 170 -14.47 -8.77 21.04
CA ALA A 170 -13.44 -8.80 22.07
C ALA A 170 -12.33 -9.84 21.78
N ALA A 171 -12.66 -10.99 21.17
CA ALA A 171 -11.64 -11.96 20.75
C ALA A 171 -10.73 -11.39 19.66
N CYS A 172 -11.31 -10.77 18.62
CA CYS A 172 -10.56 -10.13 17.54
C CYS A 172 -9.66 -9.00 18.05
N HIS A 173 -10.20 -8.09 18.86
CA HIS A 173 -9.42 -6.97 19.42
C HIS A 173 -8.28 -7.45 20.33
N ARG A 174 -8.51 -8.47 21.17
CA ARG A 174 -7.44 -9.06 22.00
C ARG A 174 -6.32 -9.68 21.17
N LEU A 175 -6.66 -10.44 20.12
CA LEU A 175 -5.66 -11.01 19.21
C LEU A 175 -4.86 -9.91 18.51
N ALA A 176 -5.54 -8.87 18.00
CA ALA A 176 -4.88 -7.73 17.37
C ALA A 176 -3.91 -7.02 18.33
N ALA A 177 -4.35 -6.76 19.57
CA ALA A 177 -3.51 -6.14 20.61
C ALA A 177 -2.29 -7.00 20.94
N GLY A 178 -2.46 -8.32 21.07
CA GLY A 178 -1.35 -9.25 21.29
C GLY A 178 -0.31 -9.22 20.17
N MET A 179 -0.76 -9.19 18.91
CA MET A 179 0.12 -9.05 17.76
C MET A 179 0.87 -7.70 17.74
N GLY A 180 0.16 -6.60 18.02
CA GLY A 180 0.76 -5.26 18.10
C GLY A 180 1.82 -5.14 19.18
N LEU A 181 1.54 -5.65 20.39
CA LEU A 181 2.49 -5.66 21.51
C LEU A 181 3.74 -6.47 21.18
N ASN A 182 3.59 -7.63 20.53
CA ASN A 182 4.74 -8.44 20.11
C ASN A 182 5.61 -7.71 19.09
N LEU A 183 4.99 -7.02 18.12
CA LEU A 183 5.71 -6.21 17.14
C LEU A 183 6.47 -5.05 17.81
N CYS A 184 5.83 -4.32 18.73
CA CYS A 184 6.48 -3.27 19.51
C CYS A 184 7.68 -3.80 20.30
N ARG A 185 7.54 -4.96 20.96
CA ARG A 185 8.64 -5.59 21.70
C ARG A 185 9.80 -5.97 20.79
N GLU A 186 9.53 -6.50 19.60
CA GLU A 186 10.58 -6.83 18.62
C GLU A 186 11.33 -5.58 18.16
N LEU A 187 10.64 -4.47 17.91
CA LEU A 187 11.24 -3.20 17.50
C LEU A 187 12.06 -2.54 18.63
N MET A 188 11.64 -2.70 19.89
CA MET A 188 12.35 -2.16 21.05
C MET A 188 13.52 -3.04 21.52
N ARG A 189 13.71 -4.24 20.96
CA ARG A 189 14.88 -5.06 21.32
C ARG A 189 16.14 -4.33 20.85
N PRO A 190 17.10 -4.03 21.76
CA PRO A 190 18.36 -3.46 21.34
C PRO A 190 18.97 -4.38 20.30
N HIS A 191 19.33 -3.82 19.14
CA HIS A 191 20.12 -4.55 18.17
C HIS A 191 21.43 -4.87 18.86
N GLY A 192 21.61 -6.12 19.28
CA GLY A 192 22.86 -6.54 19.90
C GLY A 192 24.01 -6.09 19.02
N ASN A 193 24.93 -5.33 19.58
CA ASN A 193 26.13 -4.85 18.91
C ASN A 193 26.78 -6.02 18.17
N GLY A 194 26.61 -6.04 16.85
CA GLY A 194 27.34 -6.96 15.99
C GLY A 194 28.81 -6.60 16.07
N GLU A 195 29.53 -7.41 16.83
CA GLU A 195 30.94 -7.79 16.65
C GLU A 195 31.86 -6.72 16.06
N ALA A 196 32.73 -6.19 16.93
CA ALA A 196 34.00 -5.61 16.52
C ALA A 196 34.67 -6.56 15.52
N ARG A 197 34.84 -6.10 14.29
CA ARG A 197 35.72 -6.78 13.33
C ARG A 197 37.16 -6.64 13.83
N PRO A 198 37.96 -7.72 13.81
CA PRO A 198 39.39 -7.65 14.09
C PRO A 198 40.13 -6.81 13.04
#